data_AF-A0A3R7UT78-F1
#
_entry.id   AF-A0A3R7UT78-F1
#
_cell.length_a   1.000
_cell.length_b   1.000
_cell.length_c   1.000
_cell.angle_alpha   90.00
_cell.angle_beta   90.00
_cell.angle_gamma   90.00
#
_symmetry.space_group_name_H-M   'P 1'
#
loop_
_entity.id
_entity.type
_entity.pdbx_description
1 polymer ?
#
loop_
_entity_poly.entity_id
_entity_poly.type
_entity_poly.pdbx_seq_one_letter_code
_entity_poly.pdbx_strand_id
1 'polypeptide(L)'
;MKHDYSKAIDCFFNEDYICAREYFDNFLNKRPSELSSLDEHASYYHFMSALKLYHPDTEFLFNNFLTSYELSNKKINAIFFMSQYFFEKKKYLKVVDLLSDVNLYKLERDKKSHAFFYLGYSAFSINKFELSKNCFFELINSFENPYKDDAVFYNSQLLINEGNYIDALHDLKSLTYSEKYAKDIPYFISKILFNKGQYDTLVNYLEPILDSSKYNYYTDLVLLQAQSCYQLENFDPAIAYFEEYKDLKDTLTLSQIYQIGFSYYRKGLYGFATDHLNKILTSNNDSILQYAFYYLADCYRKSN
;
A
#
# COMPACT_ATOMS: atom_id res chain seq x y z
N MET A 1 39.79 27.92 8.95
CA MET A 1 38.88 27.75 7.80
C MET A 1 39.27 26.53 6.96
N LYS A 2 40.34 26.53 6.16
CA LYS A 2 40.67 25.36 5.29
C LYS A 2 40.93 24.04 6.04
N HIS A 3 41.51 24.11 7.25
CA HIS A 3 41.74 22.94 8.12
C HIS A 3 40.44 22.28 8.59
N ASP A 4 39.50 23.09 9.09
CA ASP A 4 38.21 22.60 9.59
C ASP A 4 37.41 21.92 8.47
N TYR A 5 37.41 22.50 7.26
CA TYR A 5 36.77 21.90 6.08
C TYR A 5 37.38 20.56 5.70
N SER A 6 38.72 20.46 5.61
CA SER A 6 39.39 19.21 5.25
C SER A 6 39.07 18.09 6.24
N LYS A 7 39.17 18.39 7.53
CA LYS A 7 38.82 17.44 8.59
C LYS A 7 37.36 17.00 8.54
N ALA A 8 36.44 17.93 8.29
CA ALA A 8 35.01 17.63 8.19
C ALA A 8 34.72 16.65 7.05
N ILE A 9 35.37 16.85 5.90
CA ILE A 9 35.28 15.98 4.73
C ILE A 9 35.85 14.59 5.04
N ASP A 10 37.02 14.52 5.68
CA ASP A 10 37.63 13.24 6.08
C ASP A 10 36.71 12.46 7.03
N CYS A 11 36.15 13.15 8.04
CA CYS A 11 35.18 12.54 8.94
C CYS A 11 33.90 12.07 8.22
N PHE A 12 33.39 12.85 7.26
CA PHE A 12 32.20 12.49 6.50
C PHE A 12 32.41 11.21 5.68
N PHE A 13 33.55 11.09 5.00
CA PHE A 13 33.87 9.92 4.19
C PHE A 13 34.24 8.68 5.03
N ASN A 14 34.68 8.89 6.27
CA ASN A 14 34.86 7.83 7.27
C ASN A 14 33.57 7.49 8.03
N GLU A 15 32.42 8.05 7.62
CA GLU A 15 31.10 7.86 8.25
C GLU A 15 31.00 8.33 9.72
N ASP A 16 32.00 9.08 10.20
CA ASP A 16 31.92 9.78 11.49
C ASP A 16 31.14 11.09 11.32
N TYR A 17 29.81 10.95 11.24
CA TYR A 17 28.91 12.06 11.02
C TYR A 17 28.83 13.03 12.20
N ILE A 18 29.19 12.59 13.42
CA ILE A 18 29.25 13.46 14.59
C ILE A 18 30.43 14.43 14.42
N CYS A 19 31.62 13.88 14.14
CA CYS A 19 32.80 14.68 13.82
C CYS A 19 32.54 15.60 12.62
N ALA A 20 32.01 15.06 11.52
CA ALA A 20 31.76 15.81 10.30
C ALA A 20 30.85 17.02 10.56
N ARG A 21 29.73 16.79 11.26
CA ARG A 21 28.76 17.84 11.61
C ARG A 21 29.43 18.95 12.43
N GLU A 22 30.19 18.61 13.47
CA GLU A 22 30.87 19.59 14.32
C GLU A 22 31.87 20.45 13.54
N TYR A 23 32.73 19.83 12.71
CA TYR A 23 33.71 20.58 11.94
C TYR A 23 33.09 21.41 10.81
N PHE A 24 32.01 20.94 10.17
CA PHE A 24 31.27 21.75 9.20
C PHE A 24 30.56 22.94 9.85
N ASP A 25 29.94 22.76 11.01
CA ASP A 25 29.31 23.85 11.75
C ASP A 25 30.34 24.92 12.14
N ASN A 26 31.49 24.51 12.69
CA ASN A 26 32.61 25.38 13.01
C ASN A 26 33.16 26.13 11.79
N PHE A 27 33.19 25.48 10.62
CA PHE A 27 33.60 26.12 9.37
C PHE A 27 32.59 27.18 8.94
N LEU A 28 31.29 26.85 8.93
CA LEU A 28 30.21 27.72 8.49
C LEU A 28 30.02 28.93 9.42
N ASN A 29 30.25 28.77 10.73
CA ASN A 29 30.16 29.87 11.71
C ASN A 29 31.27 30.92 11.56
N LYS A 30 32.37 30.58 10.87
CA LYS A 30 33.52 31.47 10.63
C LYS A 30 33.51 32.09 9.22
N ARG A 31 32.47 31.85 8.42
CA ARG A 31 32.44 32.24 7.00
C ARG A 31 32.26 33.76 6.83
N PRO A 32 32.89 34.37 5.79
CA PRO A 32 32.67 35.76 5.44
C PRO A 32 31.25 36.00 4.89
N SER A 33 30.86 37.26 4.71
CA SER A 33 29.51 37.63 4.23
C SER A 33 29.22 37.21 2.79
N GLU A 34 30.25 37.09 1.95
CA GLU A 34 30.11 36.61 0.57
C GLU A 34 30.12 35.07 0.52
N LEU A 35 29.07 34.49 -0.06
CA LEU A 35 28.92 33.05 -0.20
C LEU A 35 29.87 32.50 -1.25
N SER A 36 30.72 31.55 -0.87
CA SER A 36 31.62 30.84 -1.78
C SER A 36 31.08 29.46 -2.15
N SER A 37 31.64 28.87 -3.22
CA SER A 37 31.38 27.47 -3.56
C SER A 37 31.80 26.49 -2.45
N LEU A 38 32.76 26.87 -1.60
CA LEU A 38 33.19 26.05 -0.47
C LEU A 38 32.15 26.07 0.64
N ASP A 39 31.46 27.18 0.85
CA ASP A 39 30.36 27.30 1.81
C ASP A 39 29.13 26.49 1.37
N GLU A 40 28.85 26.45 0.07
CA GLU A 40 27.82 25.58 -0.50
C GLU A 40 28.11 24.11 -0.19
N HIS A 41 29.34 23.66 -0.46
CA HIS A 41 29.77 22.29 -0.18
C HIS A 41 29.66 21.97 1.31
N ALA A 42 30.20 22.84 2.18
CA ALA A 42 30.13 22.67 3.62
C ALA A 42 28.68 22.62 4.12
N SER A 43 27.80 23.50 3.62
CA SER A 43 26.38 23.52 4.00
C SER A 43 25.67 22.22 3.59
N TYR A 44 25.94 21.72 2.39
CA TYR A 44 25.39 20.45 1.93
C TYR A 44 25.84 19.28 2.83
N TYR A 45 27.14 19.14 3.09
CA TYR A 45 27.64 18.03 3.90
C TYR A 45 27.29 18.17 5.39
N HIS A 46 27.11 19.41 5.89
CA HIS A 46 26.58 19.67 7.23
C HIS A 46 25.15 19.10 7.36
N PHE A 47 24.27 19.45 6.41
CA PHE A 47 22.93 18.90 6.31
C PHE A 47 22.95 17.36 6.19
N MET A 48 23.78 16.81 5.30
CA MET A 48 23.86 15.36 5.10
C MET A 48 24.31 14.63 6.36
N SER A 49 25.25 15.21 7.12
CA SER A 49 25.70 14.64 8.40
C SER A 49 24.57 14.64 9.43
N ALA A 50 23.83 15.74 9.55
CA ALA A 50 22.66 15.82 10.42
C ALA A 50 21.57 14.81 10.03
N LEU A 51 21.31 14.66 8.73
CA LEU A 51 20.34 13.72 8.18
C LEU A 51 20.71 12.27 8.53
N LYS A 52 21.99 11.89 8.39
CA LYS A 52 22.48 10.56 8.73
C LYS A 52 22.39 10.25 10.22
N LEU A 53 22.49 11.28 11.07
CA LEU A 53 22.31 11.17 12.51
C LEU A 53 20.84 11.24 12.96
N TYR A 54 19.88 11.39 12.04
CA TYR A 54 18.47 11.70 12.36
C TYR A 54 18.33 12.90 13.32
N HIS A 55 19.25 13.87 13.21
CA HIS A 55 19.36 14.96 14.17
C HIS A 55 18.17 15.93 14.06
N PRO A 56 17.66 16.53 15.16
CA PRO A 56 16.45 17.36 15.14
C PRO A 56 16.50 18.59 14.22
N ASP A 57 17.67 19.17 13.99
CA ASP A 57 17.86 20.35 13.12
C ASP A 57 17.97 20.01 11.63
N THR A 58 17.86 18.73 11.23
CA THR A 58 18.01 18.30 9.83
C THR A 58 17.10 19.09 8.89
N GLU A 59 15.83 19.30 9.26
CA GLU A 59 14.88 20.06 8.45
C GLU A 59 15.30 21.53 8.31
N PHE A 60 15.85 22.13 9.37
CA PHE A 60 16.34 23.51 9.35
C PHE A 60 17.58 23.64 8.44
N LEU A 61 18.57 22.76 8.59
CA LEU A 61 19.78 22.77 7.76
C LEU A 61 19.47 22.52 6.29
N PHE A 62 18.54 21.61 5.99
CA PHE A 62 18.04 21.37 4.65
C PHE A 62 17.42 22.62 4.03
N ASN A 63 16.48 23.26 4.72
CA ASN A 63 15.81 24.46 4.23
C ASN A 63 16.80 25.61 4.02
N ASN A 64 17.73 25.80 4.97
CA ASN A 64 18.78 26.81 4.86
C ASN A 64 19.68 26.58 3.64
N PHE A 65 20.02 25.32 3.34
CA PHE A 65 20.78 24.97 2.14
C PHE A 65 19.98 25.29 0.86
N LEU A 66 18.70 24.93 0.80
CA LEU A 66 17.86 25.17 -0.38
C LEU A 66 17.64 26.66 -0.67
N THR A 67 17.47 27.49 0.35
CA THR A 67 17.25 28.94 0.21
C THR A 67 18.54 29.69 -0.07
N SER A 68 19.66 29.28 0.55
CA SER A 68 20.94 29.96 0.35
C SER A 68 21.61 29.62 -0.98
N TYR A 69 21.32 28.45 -1.55
CA TYR A 69 22.02 27.92 -2.74
C TYR A 69 21.04 27.38 -3.80
N GLU A 70 20.10 28.21 -4.25
CA GLU A 70 19.01 27.81 -5.15
C GLU A 70 19.47 27.19 -6.47
N LEU A 71 20.62 27.62 -6.99
CA LEU A 71 21.23 27.17 -8.26
C LEU A 71 22.22 26.00 -8.07
N SER A 72 22.35 25.46 -6.86
CA SER A 72 23.27 24.37 -6.56
C SER A 72 23.00 23.14 -7.42
N ASN A 73 24.05 22.54 -7.98
CA ASN A 73 23.95 21.25 -8.66
C ASN A 73 23.66 20.08 -7.68
N LYS A 74 23.80 20.29 -6.37
CA LYS A 74 23.51 19.29 -5.33
C LYS A 74 22.05 19.33 -4.86
N LYS A 75 21.28 20.35 -5.24
CA LYS A 75 19.88 20.54 -4.83
C LYS A 75 19.03 19.29 -5.04
N ILE A 76 19.11 18.67 -6.22
CA ILE A 76 18.30 17.48 -6.52
C ILE A 76 18.68 16.27 -5.64
N ASN A 77 19.97 16.09 -5.34
CA ASN A 77 20.43 15.05 -4.43
C ASN A 77 19.99 15.34 -2.99
N ALA A 78 20.05 16.59 -2.54
CA ALA A 78 19.56 16.98 -1.23
C ALA A 78 18.06 16.68 -1.08
N ILE A 79 17.26 17.05 -2.07
CA ILE A 79 15.82 16.77 -2.10
C ILE A 79 15.57 15.26 -2.06
N PHE A 80 16.30 14.47 -2.85
CA PHE A 80 16.19 13.01 -2.83
C PHE A 80 16.44 12.42 -1.44
N PHE A 81 17.57 12.74 -0.80
CA PHE A 81 17.90 12.21 0.52
C PHE A 81 16.92 12.67 1.60
N MET A 82 16.46 13.92 1.53
CA MET A 82 15.45 14.42 2.46
C MET A 82 14.10 13.72 2.27
N SER A 83 13.74 13.41 1.03
CA SER A 83 12.53 12.65 0.71
C SER A 83 12.62 11.21 1.21
N GLN A 84 13.78 10.56 1.08
CA GLN A 84 14.03 9.24 1.67
C GLN A 84 13.82 9.27 3.20
N TYR A 85 14.42 10.25 3.88
CA TYR A 85 14.27 10.43 5.32
C TYR A 85 12.80 10.61 5.74
N PHE A 86 12.01 11.39 4.99
CA PHE A 86 10.59 11.54 5.25
C PHE A 86 9.76 10.29 4.92
N PHE A 87 10.15 9.55 3.89
CA PHE A 87 9.51 8.29 3.51
C PHE A 87 9.65 7.25 4.62
N GLU A 88 10.86 7.07 5.16
CA GLU A 88 11.12 6.17 6.30
C GLU A 88 10.31 6.55 7.54
N LYS A 89 10.09 7.85 7.76
CA LYS A 89 9.24 8.39 8.85
C LYS A 89 7.74 8.37 8.52
N LYS A 90 7.34 7.79 7.37
CA LYS A 90 5.95 7.75 6.87
C LYS A 90 5.30 9.14 6.73
N LYS A 91 6.10 10.20 6.56
CA LYS A 91 5.63 11.57 6.33
C LYS A 91 5.34 11.79 4.84
N TYR A 92 4.38 11.02 4.31
CA TYR A 92 4.10 10.93 2.87
C TYR A 92 3.77 12.28 2.21
N LEU A 93 3.04 13.16 2.91
CA LEU A 93 2.74 14.50 2.38
C LEU A 93 4.04 15.27 2.05
N LYS A 94 5.03 15.26 2.96
CA LYS A 94 6.31 15.94 2.75
C LYS A 94 7.12 15.32 1.61
N VAL A 95 7.04 14.01 1.43
CA VAL A 95 7.70 13.32 0.29
C VAL A 95 7.11 13.80 -1.02
N VAL A 96 5.79 13.87 -1.11
CA VAL A 96 5.09 14.35 -2.30
C VAL A 96 5.46 15.80 -2.58
N ASP A 97 5.40 16.69 -1.57
CA ASP A 97 5.72 18.12 -1.72
C ASP A 97 7.16 18.35 -2.20
N LEU A 98 8.10 17.48 -1.81
CA LEU A 98 9.50 17.58 -2.23
C LEU A 98 9.77 17.06 -3.63
N LEU A 99 9.15 15.95 -4.02
CA LEU A 99 9.48 15.25 -5.26
C LEU A 99 8.58 15.62 -6.45
N SER A 100 7.35 16.12 -6.22
CA SER A 100 6.40 16.39 -7.32
C SER A 100 6.86 17.46 -8.30
N ASP A 101 7.63 18.43 -7.81
CA ASP A 101 8.02 19.62 -8.58
C ASP A 101 9.44 19.49 -9.17
N VAL A 102 10.06 18.33 -8.98
CA VAL A 102 11.43 18.06 -9.41
C VAL A 102 11.43 17.18 -10.65
N ASN A 103 12.25 17.56 -11.64
CA ASN A 103 12.53 16.68 -12.78
C ASN A 103 13.38 15.48 -12.33
N LEU A 104 12.72 14.38 -11.96
CA LEU A 104 13.36 13.15 -11.48
C LEU A 104 14.28 12.50 -12.51
N TYR A 105 14.14 12.79 -13.81
CA TYR A 105 15.04 12.29 -14.85
C TYR A 105 16.47 12.84 -14.76
N LYS A 106 16.69 13.91 -13.97
CA LYS A 106 18.02 14.42 -13.66
C LYS A 106 18.77 13.59 -12.61
N LEU A 107 18.09 12.68 -11.91
CA LEU A 107 18.73 11.75 -10.98
C LEU A 107 19.43 10.61 -11.73
N GLU A 108 20.51 10.11 -11.13
CA GLU A 108 21.15 8.87 -11.55
C GLU A 108 20.16 7.71 -11.51
N ARG A 109 20.38 6.69 -12.35
CA ARG A 109 19.43 5.58 -12.59
C ARG A 109 18.87 4.97 -11.30
N ASP A 110 19.73 4.63 -10.35
CA ASP A 110 19.33 4.00 -9.08
C ASP A 110 18.46 4.93 -8.22
N LYS A 111 18.93 6.16 -7.97
CA LYS A 111 18.17 7.17 -7.20
C LYS A 111 16.87 7.55 -7.89
N LYS A 112 16.84 7.55 -9.22
CA LYS A 112 15.64 7.83 -10.01
C LYS A 112 14.55 6.79 -9.74
N SER A 113 14.90 5.50 -9.71
CA SER A 113 13.94 4.44 -9.33
C SER A 113 13.42 4.61 -7.91
N HIS A 114 14.31 4.89 -6.95
CA HIS A 114 13.92 5.17 -5.57
C HIS A 114 12.99 6.39 -5.48
N ALA A 115 13.30 7.48 -6.18
CA ALA A 115 12.50 8.70 -6.16
C ALA A 115 11.10 8.47 -6.73
N PHE A 116 10.98 7.80 -7.87
CA PHE A 116 9.67 7.43 -8.42
C PHE A 116 8.90 6.52 -7.47
N PHE A 117 9.56 5.56 -6.83
CA PHE A 117 8.89 4.69 -5.88
C PHE A 117 8.40 5.45 -4.64
N TYR A 118 9.26 6.26 -4.03
CA TYR A 118 8.92 7.07 -2.86
C TYR A 118 7.77 8.04 -3.17
N LEU A 119 7.83 8.73 -4.31
CA LEU A 119 6.76 9.63 -4.74
C LEU A 119 5.47 8.87 -5.02
N GLY A 120 5.54 7.77 -5.79
CA GLY A 120 4.40 6.95 -6.17
C GLY A 120 3.68 6.36 -4.95
N TYR A 121 4.41 5.68 -4.08
CA TYR A 121 3.83 5.09 -2.87
C TYR A 121 3.31 6.13 -1.87
N SER A 122 4.02 7.26 -1.72
CA SER A 122 3.55 8.36 -0.86
C SER A 122 2.26 8.97 -1.41
N ALA A 123 2.19 9.18 -2.72
CA ALA A 123 1.00 9.69 -3.40
C ALA A 123 -0.19 8.70 -3.27
N PHE A 124 0.04 7.40 -3.44
CA PHE A 124 -0.94 6.35 -3.18
C PHE A 124 -1.50 6.45 -1.76
N SER A 125 -0.61 6.55 -0.78
CA SER A 125 -0.95 6.57 0.66
C SER A 125 -1.78 7.78 1.09
N ILE A 126 -1.72 8.88 0.34
CA ILE A 126 -2.51 10.10 0.60
C ILE A 126 -3.60 10.34 -0.45
N ASN A 127 -3.97 9.29 -1.20
CA ASN A 127 -5.03 9.30 -2.23
C ASN A 127 -4.80 10.26 -3.41
N LYS A 128 -3.54 10.63 -3.71
CA LYS A 128 -3.16 11.33 -4.95
C LYS A 128 -2.94 10.33 -6.07
N PHE A 129 -4.01 9.67 -6.51
CA PHE A 129 -3.95 8.49 -7.39
C PHE A 129 -3.34 8.76 -8.77
N GLU A 130 -3.65 9.88 -9.42
CA GLU A 130 -3.06 10.23 -10.73
C GLU A 130 -1.53 10.34 -10.67
N LEU A 131 -1.02 11.05 -9.65
CA LEU A 131 0.42 11.17 -9.44
C LEU A 131 1.07 9.81 -9.15
N SER A 132 0.40 9.00 -8.33
CA SER A 132 0.82 7.65 -8.01
C SER A 132 0.94 6.78 -9.27
N LYS A 133 -0.09 6.79 -10.12
CA LYS A 133 -0.16 6.02 -11.36
C LYS A 133 0.96 6.40 -12.32
N ASN A 134 1.21 7.69 -12.51
CA ASN A 134 2.31 8.17 -13.35
C ASN A 134 3.67 7.67 -12.85
N CYS A 135 3.90 7.69 -11.54
CA CYS A 135 5.15 7.19 -10.96
C CYS A 135 5.32 5.68 -11.15
N PHE A 136 4.26 4.90 -10.95
CA PHE A 136 4.33 3.45 -11.15
C PHE A 136 4.46 3.09 -12.63
N PHE A 137 3.81 3.82 -13.53
CA PHE A 137 3.97 3.65 -14.97
C PHE A 137 5.44 3.80 -15.40
N GLU A 138 6.15 4.80 -14.86
CA GLU A 138 7.58 4.97 -15.09
C GLU A 138 8.39 3.77 -14.59
N LEU A 139 8.10 3.26 -13.39
CA LEU A 139 8.81 2.10 -12.84
C LEU A 139 8.53 0.79 -13.60
N ILE A 140 7.33 0.64 -14.17
CA ILE A 140 6.95 -0.54 -14.94
C ILE A 140 7.64 -0.55 -16.32
N ASN A 141 7.73 0.62 -16.97
CA ASN A 141 8.10 0.72 -18.40
C ASN A 141 9.52 1.23 -18.68
N SER A 142 10.22 1.82 -17.73
CA SER A 142 11.47 2.54 -18.03
C SER A 142 12.70 1.61 -18.18
N PHE A 143 13.08 0.89 -17.13
CA PHE A 143 14.27 0.03 -17.07
C PHE A 143 14.17 -0.97 -15.92
N GLU A 144 15.01 -2.00 -15.93
CA GLU A 144 15.10 -2.95 -14.83
C GLU A 144 15.49 -2.25 -13.53
N ASN A 145 14.63 -2.37 -12.52
CA ASN A 145 14.74 -1.69 -11.24
C ASN A 145 14.12 -2.57 -10.13
N PRO A 146 14.53 -2.40 -8.86
CA PRO A 146 14.08 -3.25 -7.77
C PRO A 146 12.61 -3.06 -7.37
N TYR A 147 11.94 -2.01 -7.86
CA TYR A 147 10.56 -1.65 -7.50
C TYR A 147 9.53 -2.06 -8.55
N LYS A 148 9.91 -2.86 -9.55
CA LYS A 148 9.01 -3.22 -10.63
C LYS A 148 7.79 -3.99 -10.11
N ASP A 149 8.00 -5.01 -9.30
CA ASP A 149 6.90 -5.81 -8.73
C ASP A 149 6.00 -4.96 -7.82
N ASP A 150 6.61 -4.13 -6.97
CA ASP A 150 5.90 -3.15 -6.14
C ASP A 150 5.02 -2.22 -7.00
N ALA A 151 5.59 -1.65 -8.06
CA ALA A 151 4.89 -0.73 -8.95
C ALA A 151 3.72 -1.42 -9.66
N VAL A 152 3.91 -2.64 -10.18
CA VAL A 152 2.84 -3.45 -10.79
C VAL A 152 1.75 -3.74 -9.76
N PHE A 153 2.11 -4.09 -8.53
CA PHE A 153 1.15 -4.42 -7.48
C PHE A 153 0.28 -3.21 -7.10
N TYR A 154 0.90 -2.06 -6.79
CA TYR A 154 0.15 -0.85 -6.43
C TYR A 154 -0.61 -0.27 -7.63
N ASN A 155 -0.05 -0.35 -8.85
CA ASN A 155 -0.77 0.03 -10.07
C ASN A 155 -2.02 -0.84 -10.28
N SER A 156 -1.92 -2.15 -10.06
CA SER A 156 -3.07 -3.06 -10.13
C SER A 156 -4.20 -2.63 -9.19
N GLN A 157 -3.88 -2.19 -7.97
CA GLN A 157 -4.88 -1.71 -7.02
C GLN A 157 -5.55 -0.40 -7.49
N LEU A 158 -4.78 0.52 -8.08
CA LEU A 158 -5.33 1.73 -8.69
C LEU A 158 -6.28 1.39 -9.83
N LEU A 159 -5.88 0.47 -10.72
CA LEU A 159 -6.71 0.00 -11.83
C LEU A 159 -8.01 -0.67 -11.34
N ILE A 160 -7.96 -1.46 -10.26
CA ILE A 160 -9.15 -2.04 -9.63
C ILE A 160 -10.10 -0.93 -9.14
N ASN A 161 -9.57 0.09 -8.47
CA ASN A 161 -10.37 1.20 -7.95
C ASN A 161 -11.02 2.02 -9.08
N GLU A 162 -10.34 2.15 -10.22
CA GLU A 162 -10.87 2.79 -11.45
C GLU A 162 -11.85 1.89 -12.22
N GLY A 163 -12.01 0.61 -11.84
CA GLY A 163 -12.81 -0.37 -12.56
C GLY A 163 -12.14 -0.92 -13.82
N ASN A 164 -10.86 -0.60 -14.06
CA ASN A 164 -10.07 -1.13 -15.16
C ASN A 164 -9.55 -2.55 -14.85
N TYR A 165 -10.47 -3.50 -14.83
CA TYR A 165 -10.21 -4.87 -14.43
C TYR A 165 -9.37 -5.68 -15.43
N ILE A 166 -9.37 -5.31 -16.71
CA ILE A 166 -8.62 -6.05 -17.73
C ILE A 166 -7.13 -5.86 -17.50
N ASP A 167 -6.70 -4.61 -17.40
CA ASP A 167 -5.30 -4.26 -17.17
C ASP A 167 -4.85 -4.72 -15.78
N ALA A 168 -5.70 -4.57 -14.75
CA ALA A 168 -5.40 -5.07 -13.40
C ALA A 168 -5.16 -6.58 -13.39
N LEU A 169 -5.97 -7.37 -14.10
CA LEU A 169 -5.77 -8.83 -14.17
C LEU A 169 -4.48 -9.20 -14.92
N HIS A 170 -4.13 -8.45 -15.97
CA HIS A 170 -2.87 -8.65 -16.68
C HIS A 170 -1.67 -8.41 -15.75
N ASP A 171 -1.67 -7.27 -15.05
CA ASP A 171 -0.62 -6.88 -14.12
C ASP A 171 -0.48 -7.89 -12.96
N LEU A 172 -1.58 -8.26 -12.31
CA LEU A 172 -1.59 -9.24 -11.22
C LEU A 172 -1.07 -10.62 -11.67
N LYS A 173 -1.41 -11.07 -12.88
CA LYS A 173 -0.91 -12.35 -13.41
C LYS A 173 0.61 -12.34 -13.59
N SER A 174 1.19 -11.20 -13.93
CA SER A 174 2.65 -11.07 -14.03
C SER A 174 3.37 -11.25 -12.68
N LEU A 175 2.66 -11.07 -11.56
CA LEU A 175 3.19 -11.20 -10.19
C LEU A 175 2.99 -12.60 -9.58
N THR A 176 2.51 -13.57 -10.34
CA THR A 176 2.22 -14.94 -9.84
C THR A 176 3.45 -15.69 -9.31
N TYR A 177 4.65 -15.32 -9.76
CA TYR A 177 5.93 -15.86 -9.28
C TYR A 177 6.74 -14.84 -8.47
N SER A 178 6.16 -13.70 -8.11
CA SER A 178 6.82 -12.70 -7.28
C SER A 178 7.08 -13.25 -5.88
N GLU A 179 8.33 -13.21 -5.42
CA GLU A 179 8.68 -13.64 -4.06
C GLU A 179 7.89 -12.88 -3.00
N LYS A 180 7.57 -11.60 -3.28
CA LYS A 180 6.88 -10.70 -2.37
C LYS A 180 5.37 -10.83 -2.44
N TYR A 181 4.80 -10.96 -3.64
CA TYR A 181 3.35 -10.81 -3.84
C TYR A 181 2.61 -12.08 -4.23
N ALA A 182 3.28 -13.18 -4.62
CA ALA A 182 2.60 -14.37 -5.15
C ALA A 182 1.49 -14.91 -4.23
N LYS A 183 1.66 -14.81 -2.90
CA LYS A 183 0.66 -15.25 -1.91
C LYS A 183 -0.56 -14.34 -1.77
N ASP A 184 -0.47 -13.11 -2.26
CA ASP A 184 -1.53 -12.11 -2.22
C ASP A 184 -2.36 -12.10 -3.51
N ILE A 185 -1.72 -12.45 -4.64
CA ILE A 185 -2.33 -12.36 -5.98
C ILE A 185 -3.69 -13.05 -6.10
N PRO A 186 -3.90 -14.29 -5.58
CA PRO A 186 -5.19 -14.95 -5.71
C PRO A 186 -6.35 -14.15 -5.11
N TYR A 187 -6.11 -13.45 -4.00
CA TYR A 187 -7.14 -12.61 -3.39
C TYR A 187 -7.56 -11.46 -4.29
N PHE A 188 -6.60 -10.74 -4.87
CA PHE A 188 -6.91 -9.62 -5.76
C PHE A 188 -7.59 -10.08 -7.06
N ILE A 189 -7.16 -11.21 -7.64
CA ILE A 189 -7.83 -11.81 -8.80
C ILE A 189 -9.27 -12.17 -8.45
N SER A 190 -9.50 -12.88 -7.34
CA SER A 190 -10.84 -13.26 -6.89
C SER A 190 -11.72 -12.05 -6.61
N LYS A 191 -11.18 -10.99 -5.99
CA LYS A 191 -11.91 -9.74 -5.78
C LYS A 191 -12.36 -9.11 -7.10
N ILE A 192 -11.51 -9.12 -8.14
CA ILE A 192 -11.89 -8.64 -9.47
C ILE A 192 -13.02 -9.49 -10.07
N LEU A 193 -12.88 -10.83 -10.04
CA LEU A 193 -13.89 -11.74 -10.59
C LEU A 193 -15.24 -11.55 -9.88
N PHE A 194 -15.21 -11.41 -8.55
CA PHE A 194 -16.40 -11.16 -7.73
C PHE A 194 -17.07 -9.83 -8.09
N ASN A 195 -16.30 -8.75 -8.19
CA ASN A 195 -16.81 -7.42 -8.56
C ASN A 195 -17.41 -7.39 -9.98
N LYS A 196 -16.93 -8.26 -10.88
CA LYS A 196 -17.48 -8.44 -12.23
C LYS A 196 -18.69 -9.38 -12.29
N GLY A 197 -19.09 -9.97 -11.17
CA GLY A 197 -20.15 -10.99 -11.12
C GLY A 197 -19.77 -12.31 -11.79
N GLN A 198 -18.48 -12.56 -12.01
CA GLN A 198 -17.96 -13.78 -12.64
C GLN A 198 -17.81 -14.90 -11.60
N TYR A 199 -18.92 -15.22 -10.90
CA TYR A 199 -18.92 -16.14 -9.76
C TYR A 199 -18.51 -17.57 -10.14
N ASP A 200 -18.97 -18.06 -11.29
CA ASP A 200 -18.59 -19.40 -11.79
C ASP A 200 -17.08 -19.50 -12.03
N THR A 201 -16.50 -18.49 -12.69
CA THR A 201 -15.05 -18.42 -12.92
C THR A 201 -14.28 -18.32 -11.61
N LEU A 202 -14.78 -17.57 -10.63
CA LEU A 202 -14.16 -17.44 -9.31
C LEU A 202 -14.16 -18.79 -8.58
N VAL A 203 -15.30 -19.48 -8.54
CA VAL A 203 -15.42 -20.79 -7.87
C VAL A 203 -14.43 -21.78 -8.45
N ASN A 204 -14.37 -21.88 -9.78
CA ASN A 204 -13.44 -22.75 -10.50
C ASN A 204 -11.97 -22.35 -10.31
N TYR A 205 -11.69 -21.05 -10.13
CA TYR A 205 -10.36 -20.54 -9.87
C TYR A 205 -9.85 -20.90 -8.46
N LEU A 206 -10.72 -20.82 -7.45
CA LEU A 206 -10.34 -21.01 -6.05
C LEU A 206 -10.39 -22.47 -5.59
N GLU A 207 -11.33 -23.27 -6.08
CA GLU A 207 -11.50 -24.67 -5.67
C GLU A 207 -10.19 -25.50 -5.64
N PRO A 208 -9.30 -25.46 -6.66
CA PRO A 208 -8.07 -26.25 -6.64
C PRO A 208 -6.96 -25.66 -5.77
N ILE A 209 -7.10 -24.42 -5.28
CA ILE A 209 -6.00 -23.71 -4.61
C ILE A 209 -6.26 -23.40 -3.14
N LEU A 210 -7.51 -23.34 -2.67
CA LEU A 210 -7.86 -22.99 -1.29
C LEU A 210 -7.14 -23.89 -0.27
N ASP A 211 -6.07 -23.34 0.32
CA ASP A 211 -5.23 -23.98 1.33
C ASP A 211 -4.72 -22.90 2.30
N SER A 212 -5.05 -23.06 3.57
CA SER A 212 -4.75 -22.09 4.64
C SER A 212 -3.26 -21.80 4.82
N SER A 213 -2.39 -22.74 4.43
CA SER A 213 -0.94 -22.60 4.57
C SER A 213 -0.29 -21.76 3.45
N LYS A 214 -1.02 -21.53 2.34
CA LYS A 214 -0.45 -20.99 1.10
C LYS A 214 -0.64 -19.48 0.92
N TYR A 215 -1.70 -18.89 1.47
CA TYR A 215 -2.13 -17.52 1.12
C TYR A 215 -2.32 -16.61 2.32
N ASN A 216 -1.88 -15.35 2.19
CA ASN A 216 -1.97 -14.36 3.27
C ASN A 216 -3.42 -13.92 3.54
N TYR A 217 -4.28 -13.95 2.52
CA TYR A 217 -5.69 -13.56 2.57
C TYR A 217 -6.64 -14.76 2.57
N TYR A 218 -6.24 -15.88 3.20
CA TYR A 218 -7.01 -17.12 3.17
C TYR A 218 -8.46 -16.94 3.62
N THR A 219 -8.69 -16.30 4.77
CA THR A 219 -10.03 -16.05 5.31
C THR A 219 -10.92 -15.26 4.34
N ASP A 220 -10.36 -14.28 3.63
CA ASP A 220 -11.09 -13.52 2.62
C ASP A 220 -11.36 -14.33 1.34
N LEU A 221 -10.44 -15.22 0.96
CA LEU A 221 -10.64 -16.15 -0.14
C LEU A 221 -11.78 -17.14 0.14
N VAL A 222 -11.83 -17.71 1.35
CA VAL A 222 -12.93 -18.59 1.79
C VAL A 222 -14.26 -17.84 1.76
N LEU A 223 -14.28 -16.58 2.20
CA LEU A 223 -15.49 -15.75 2.12
C LEU A 223 -15.94 -15.53 0.68
N LEU A 224 -15.02 -15.14 -0.21
CA LEU A 224 -15.33 -14.90 -1.63
C LEU A 224 -15.84 -16.17 -2.30
N GLN A 225 -15.30 -17.33 -1.94
CA GLN A 225 -15.77 -18.63 -2.40
C GLN A 225 -17.19 -18.90 -1.93
N ALA A 226 -17.46 -18.78 -0.63
CA ALA A 226 -18.79 -19.00 -0.04
C ALA A 226 -19.84 -18.07 -0.67
N GLN A 227 -19.51 -16.78 -0.80
CA GLN A 227 -20.39 -15.79 -1.40
C GLN A 227 -20.61 -16.05 -2.90
N SER A 228 -19.61 -16.51 -3.63
CA SER A 228 -19.78 -16.86 -5.05
C SER A 228 -20.66 -18.09 -5.22
N CYS A 229 -20.47 -19.14 -4.41
CA CYS A 229 -21.38 -20.29 -4.39
C CYS A 229 -22.82 -19.88 -4.05
N TYR A 230 -23.00 -18.98 -3.08
CA TYR A 230 -24.30 -18.40 -2.72
C TYR A 230 -24.97 -17.70 -3.91
N GLN A 231 -24.22 -16.86 -4.65
CA GLN A 231 -24.74 -16.13 -5.82
C GLN A 231 -25.12 -17.07 -6.97
N LEU A 232 -24.47 -18.22 -7.07
CA LEU A 232 -24.80 -19.28 -8.04
C LEU A 232 -25.93 -20.21 -7.56
N GLU A 233 -26.54 -19.94 -6.41
CA GLU A 233 -27.52 -20.81 -5.74
C GLU A 233 -27.01 -22.23 -5.41
N ASN A 234 -25.70 -22.42 -5.40
CA ASN A 234 -25.05 -23.65 -4.97
C ASN A 234 -24.95 -23.65 -3.44
N PHE A 235 -26.08 -23.86 -2.77
CA PHE A 235 -26.17 -23.67 -1.31
C PHE A 235 -25.40 -24.71 -0.49
N ASP A 236 -25.23 -25.95 -0.97
CA ASP A 236 -24.44 -26.96 -0.25
C ASP A 236 -22.97 -26.54 -0.08
N PRO A 237 -22.23 -26.21 -1.16
CA PRO A 237 -20.86 -25.72 -1.01
C PRO A 237 -20.82 -24.33 -0.35
N ALA A 238 -21.82 -23.47 -0.57
CA ALA A 238 -21.88 -22.17 0.10
C ALA A 238 -21.91 -22.33 1.63
N ILE A 239 -22.76 -23.23 2.15
CA ILE A 239 -22.83 -23.54 3.58
C ILE A 239 -21.49 -24.06 4.08
N ALA A 240 -20.87 -25.01 3.38
CA ALA A 240 -19.58 -25.58 3.80
C ALA A 240 -18.51 -24.49 3.97
N TYR A 241 -18.34 -23.62 2.97
CA TYR A 241 -17.34 -22.54 3.04
C TYR A 241 -17.74 -21.43 4.03
N PHE A 242 -19.03 -21.15 4.23
CA PHE A 242 -19.45 -20.19 5.25
C PHE A 242 -19.20 -20.69 6.68
N GLU A 243 -19.39 -21.98 6.95
CA GLU A 243 -19.07 -22.56 8.25
C GLU A 243 -17.55 -22.53 8.49
N GLU A 244 -16.74 -22.84 7.48
CA GLU A 244 -15.29 -22.65 7.57
C GLU A 244 -14.91 -21.18 7.83
N TYR A 245 -15.53 -20.23 7.12
CA TYR A 245 -15.31 -18.80 7.37
C TYR A 245 -15.65 -18.39 8.80
N LYS A 246 -16.70 -18.96 9.39
CA LYS A 246 -17.09 -18.70 10.79
C LYS A 246 -16.03 -19.21 11.77
N ASP A 247 -15.45 -20.37 11.51
CA ASP A 247 -14.37 -20.92 12.34
C ASP A 247 -13.10 -20.05 12.26
N LEU A 248 -12.89 -19.36 11.13
CA LEU A 248 -11.77 -18.45 10.91
C LEU A 248 -12.00 -17.02 11.41
N LYS A 249 -13.25 -16.61 11.64
CA LYS A 249 -13.59 -15.23 11.98
C LYS A 249 -14.72 -15.13 13.01
N ASP A 250 -14.36 -14.59 14.18
CA ASP A 250 -15.26 -14.47 15.33
C ASP A 250 -16.51 -13.61 15.10
N THR A 251 -16.44 -12.65 14.17
CA THR A 251 -17.52 -11.68 13.92
C THR A 251 -18.00 -11.69 12.49
N LEU A 252 -19.31 -11.87 12.31
CA LEU A 252 -19.99 -11.81 11.03
C LEU A 252 -20.75 -10.48 10.87
N THR A 253 -20.77 -9.97 9.64
CA THR A 253 -21.65 -8.86 9.27
C THR A 253 -23.10 -9.34 9.12
N LEU A 254 -24.07 -8.42 9.22
CA LEU A 254 -25.49 -8.75 9.03
C LEU A 254 -25.77 -9.39 7.66
N SER A 255 -25.08 -8.94 6.61
CA SER A 255 -25.19 -9.51 5.26
C SER A 255 -24.71 -10.97 5.24
N GLN A 256 -23.59 -11.27 5.89
CA GLN A 256 -23.07 -12.64 6.00
C GLN A 256 -24.00 -13.53 6.83
N ILE A 257 -24.48 -13.06 7.98
CA ILE A 257 -25.46 -13.80 8.80
C ILE A 257 -26.71 -14.14 7.98
N TYR A 258 -27.21 -13.16 7.21
CA TYR A 258 -28.35 -13.36 6.32
C TYR A 258 -28.05 -14.40 5.23
N GLN A 259 -26.91 -14.28 4.53
CA GLN A 259 -26.51 -15.21 3.47
C GLN A 259 -26.43 -16.66 3.99
N ILE A 260 -25.88 -16.84 5.19
CA ILE A 260 -25.76 -18.15 5.84
C ILE A 260 -27.14 -18.70 6.19
N GLY A 261 -27.95 -17.92 6.91
CA GLY A 261 -29.31 -18.31 7.29
C GLY A 261 -30.20 -18.62 6.09
N PHE A 262 -30.11 -17.80 5.03
CA PHE A 262 -30.84 -18.03 3.79
C PHE A 262 -30.37 -19.30 3.06
N SER A 263 -29.06 -19.60 3.06
CA SER A 263 -28.54 -20.83 2.48
C SER A 263 -29.11 -22.06 3.18
N TYR A 264 -29.11 -22.08 4.52
CA TYR A 264 -29.75 -23.13 5.31
C TYR A 264 -31.25 -23.25 5.01
N TYR A 265 -31.95 -22.12 4.91
CA TYR A 265 -33.37 -22.09 4.56
C TYR A 265 -33.64 -22.72 3.19
N ARG A 266 -32.85 -22.39 2.16
CA ARG A 266 -32.98 -22.95 0.81
C ARG A 266 -32.70 -24.45 0.77
N LYS A 267 -31.89 -24.97 1.69
CA LYS A 267 -31.65 -26.41 1.87
C LYS A 267 -32.70 -27.12 2.73
N GLY A 268 -33.68 -26.40 3.27
CA GLY A 268 -34.72 -26.95 4.15
C GLY A 268 -34.25 -27.21 5.58
N LEU A 269 -33.07 -26.71 5.95
CA LEU A 269 -32.46 -26.85 7.27
C LEU A 269 -32.96 -25.74 8.21
N TYR A 270 -34.26 -25.73 8.48
CA TYR A 270 -34.94 -24.59 9.13
C TYR A 270 -34.49 -24.27 10.56
N GLY A 271 -34.01 -25.26 11.31
CA GLY A 271 -33.42 -25.03 12.64
C GLY A 271 -32.16 -24.15 12.55
N PHE A 272 -31.19 -24.57 11.73
CA PHE A 272 -29.97 -23.81 11.48
C PHE A 272 -30.25 -22.45 10.84
N ALA A 273 -31.25 -22.37 9.96
CA ALA A 273 -31.67 -21.10 9.37
C ALA A 273 -32.20 -20.13 10.44
N THR A 274 -33.06 -20.60 11.33
CA THR A 274 -33.59 -19.83 12.48
C THR A 274 -32.47 -19.32 13.38
N ASP A 275 -31.51 -20.18 13.72
CA ASP A 275 -30.38 -19.84 14.61
C ASP A 275 -29.46 -18.74 14.06
N HIS A 276 -29.47 -18.54 12.73
CA HIS A 276 -28.73 -17.45 12.10
C HIS A 276 -29.62 -16.22 11.90
N LEU A 277 -30.82 -16.39 11.33
CA LEU A 277 -31.72 -15.28 11.02
C LEU A 277 -32.21 -14.56 12.29
N ASN A 278 -32.37 -15.26 13.42
CA ASN A 278 -32.77 -14.66 14.69
C ASN A 278 -31.72 -13.70 15.27
N LYS A 279 -30.46 -13.75 14.82
CA LYS A 279 -29.40 -12.82 15.22
C LYS A 279 -29.55 -11.45 14.56
N ILE A 280 -30.39 -11.35 13.53
CA ILE A 280 -30.70 -10.11 12.82
C ILE A 280 -31.87 -9.41 13.55
N LEU A 281 -31.60 -8.86 14.73
CA LEU A 281 -32.63 -8.25 15.61
C LEU A 281 -32.81 -6.75 15.38
N THR A 282 -31.78 -6.07 14.91
CA THR A 282 -31.78 -4.62 14.67
C THR A 282 -30.79 -4.32 13.56
N SER A 283 -31.21 -3.52 12.59
CA SER A 283 -30.31 -2.99 11.57
C SER A 283 -30.75 -1.60 11.14
N ASN A 284 -29.80 -0.76 10.77
CA ASN A 284 -30.08 0.50 10.06
C ASN A 284 -30.44 0.28 8.57
N ASN A 285 -30.55 -0.99 8.13
CA ASN A 285 -30.73 -1.40 6.75
C ASN A 285 -32.04 -2.18 6.60
N ASP A 286 -33.14 -1.45 6.42
CA ASP A 286 -34.51 -1.97 6.46
C ASP A 286 -34.76 -3.17 5.54
N SER A 287 -34.08 -3.25 4.39
CA SER A 287 -34.29 -4.33 3.41
C SER A 287 -33.84 -5.70 3.93
N ILE A 288 -32.61 -5.82 4.45
CA ILE A 288 -32.08 -7.09 4.97
C ILE A 288 -32.92 -7.57 6.16
N LEU A 289 -33.31 -6.64 7.02
CA LEU A 289 -34.16 -6.95 8.19
C LEU A 289 -35.53 -7.49 7.76
N GLN A 290 -36.18 -6.87 6.77
CA GLN A 290 -37.46 -7.33 6.24
C GLN A 290 -37.36 -8.74 5.63
N TYR A 291 -36.33 -9.00 4.81
CA TYR A 291 -36.12 -10.33 4.24
C TYR A 291 -35.80 -11.37 5.31
N ALA A 292 -34.97 -11.02 6.29
CA ALA A 292 -34.65 -11.91 7.40
C ALA A 292 -35.91 -12.31 8.18
N PHE A 293 -36.78 -11.36 8.53
CA PHE A 293 -38.03 -11.67 9.22
C PHE A 293 -39.01 -12.47 8.36
N TYR A 294 -39.09 -12.22 7.06
CA TYR A 294 -39.91 -13.02 6.16
C TYR A 294 -39.48 -14.50 6.17
N TYR A 295 -38.20 -14.77 5.99
CA TYR A 295 -37.69 -16.14 6.00
C TYR A 295 -37.73 -16.77 7.39
N LEU A 296 -37.50 -16.00 8.44
CA LEU A 296 -37.61 -16.46 9.82
C LEU A 296 -39.05 -16.90 10.15
N ALA A 297 -40.05 -16.12 9.74
CA ALA A 297 -41.47 -16.48 9.91
C ALA A 297 -41.82 -17.77 9.16
N ASP A 298 -41.33 -17.95 7.93
CA ASP A 298 -41.55 -19.18 7.18
C ASP A 298 -40.80 -20.38 7.79
N CYS A 299 -39.60 -20.19 8.36
CA CYS A 299 -38.88 -21.23 9.10
C CYS A 299 -39.71 -21.73 10.28
N TYR A 300 -40.26 -20.83 11.10
CA TYR A 300 -41.12 -21.20 12.23
C TYR A 300 -42.40 -21.90 11.78
N ARG A 301 -42.99 -21.45 10.66
CA ARG A 301 -44.18 -22.10 10.09
C ARG A 301 -43.90 -23.53 9.61
N LYS A 302 -42.72 -23.79 9.04
CA LYS A 302 -42.35 -25.10 8.50
C LYS A 302 -41.74 -26.06 9.54
N SER A 303 -41.34 -25.55 10.70
CA SER A 303 -40.80 -26.33 11.81
C SER A 303 -41.87 -26.77 12.83
N ASN A 304 -43.10 -26.26 12.66
CA ASN A 304 -44.31 -26.68 13.38
C ASN A 304 -45.20 -27.52 12.45
#